data_AF-A0AA95K966-F1
#
_entry.id   AF-A0AA95K966-F1
#
_cell.length_a   1.000
_cell.length_b   1.000
_cell.length_c   1.000
_cell.angle_alpha   90.00
_cell.angle_beta   90.00
_cell.angle_gamma   90.00
#
_symmetry.space_group_name_H-M   'P 1'
#
loop_
_entity.id
_entity.type
_entity.pdbx_description
1 polymer ?
#
loop_
_entity_poly.entity_id
_entity_poly.type
_entity_poly.pdbx_seq_one_letter_code
_entity_poly.pdbx_strand_id
1 'polypeptide(L)'
;MPKTNKYYFDVGFSQQKYIFELSEKRFKHIIDKFISYDDPGLAKEITGICLALSAAYLTQVREGGLEQGERYLKGIKRLVKVIESHTESYDPPYIKARHQARQLHAKEKLNLLFIDLVSRQRLSFDLYEMMNYQPDYSNWPAIEKNETIPDFIKKVVDFETKKNYKFIERFWFKTLMLEIEHGIDTHKVNVDDIKLTVHRIFLDFKKKYIKGYINYYNERGLKINDQDINSIANDIEFDVFITNYLDKDSTVNRRYFELSSENHMMAIVIEKNSQTELVKYAFFDPNYGVIYFDDKEKFKQFLTYIIKERKDIYNFLVYDNNTYITSIIELENDPVINKNNIFPIIESDLVNITTTKILCDEQSFFYLSDNQKLQFKKFHQQSASTELELISDGEQYKAISIVINSVDSRDILALITNQYKNILKFNYDKIYLKIENDKCIVYKINHNVKLLANQPLPISALSEPITEFTLETLPVESLEIHKNEVLGQDTVKLDQ
;
A
#
# COMPACT_ATOMS: atom_id res chain seq x y z
N MET A 1 -34.86 -3.61 -27.69
CA MET A 1 -33.49 -3.37 -27.19
C MET A 1 -33.49 -2.09 -26.37
N PRO A 2 -33.40 -2.14 -25.03
CA PRO A 2 -33.30 -0.94 -24.22
C PRO A 2 -31.99 -0.22 -24.54
N LYS A 3 -32.06 1.10 -24.75
CA LYS A 3 -30.92 1.98 -25.02
C LYS A 3 -29.89 1.84 -23.88
N THR A 4 -28.63 1.61 -24.27
CA THR A 4 -27.46 1.57 -23.39
C THR A 4 -27.35 2.87 -22.58
N ASN A 5 -27.91 2.90 -21.38
CA ASN A 5 -27.33 3.72 -20.32
C ASN A 5 -25.96 3.09 -20.04
N LYS A 6 -24.89 3.64 -20.63
CA LYS A 6 -23.53 3.22 -20.31
C LYS A 6 -23.31 3.53 -18.83
N TYR A 7 -23.26 2.50 -17.99
CA TYR A 7 -22.89 2.64 -16.59
C TYR A 7 -21.51 3.29 -16.52
N TYR A 8 -21.37 4.34 -15.72
CA TYR A 8 -20.09 5.01 -15.45
C TYR A 8 -19.66 4.65 -14.04
N PHE A 9 -18.36 4.40 -13.85
CA PHE A 9 -17.79 4.14 -12.53
C PHE A 9 -17.67 5.46 -11.76
N ASP A 10 -18.28 5.52 -10.57
CA ASP A 10 -18.24 6.67 -9.67
C ASP A 10 -16.82 6.95 -9.17
N VAL A 11 -16.05 5.90 -8.89
CA VAL A 11 -14.63 5.99 -8.54
C VAL A 11 -13.80 5.38 -9.64
N GLY A 12 -13.32 6.18 -10.59
CA GLY A 12 -12.47 5.70 -11.68
C GLY A 12 -11.08 5.26 -11.20
N PHE A 13 -10.78 3.96 -11.28
CA PHE A 13 -9.49 3.36 -10.93
C PHE A 13 -9.16 2.20 -11.88
N SER A 14 -7.93 2.13 -12.37
CA SER A 14 -7.50 1.00 -13.19
C SER A 14 -6.10 0.58 -12.80
N GLN A 15 -5.93 -0.68 -12.42
CA GLN A 15 -4.61 -1.25 -12.17
C GLN A 15 -3.69 -1.12 -13.39
N GLN A 16 -4.23 -1.28 -14.61
CA GLN A 16 -3.47 -1.10 -15.85
C GLN A 16 -2.83 0.28 -15.92
N LYS A 17 -3.60 1.32 -15.60
CA LYS A 17 -3.11 2.69 -15.63
C LYS A 17 -2.17 3.00 -14.47
N TYR A 18 -2.60 2.79 -13.23
CA TYR A 18 -1.87 3.35 -12.08
C TYR A 18 -0.70 2.46 -11.63
N ILE A 19 -0.77 1.16 -11.87
CA ILE A 19 0.25 0.21 -11.41
C ILE A 19 1.15 -0.20 -12.57
N PHE A 20 0.57 -0.61 -13.69
CA PHE A 20 1.33 -1.17 -14.82
C PHE A 20 1.83 -0.12 -15.82
N GLU A 21 1.15 1.00 -16.01
CA GLU A 21 1.61 2.07 -16.92
C GLU A 21 2.42 3.11 -16.14
N LEU A 22 1.84 3.68 -15.09
CA LEU A 22 2.46 4.81 -14.37
C LEU A 22 3.48 4.39 -13.29
N SER A 23 3.40 3.17 -12.75
CA SER A 23 4.32 2.70 -11.70
C SER A 23 5.13 1.48 -12.09
N GLU A 24 5.19 1.16 -13.39
CA GLU A 24 5.68 -0.11 -13.93
C GLU A 24 7.07 -0.48 -13.39
N LYS A 25 8.03 0.43 -13.53
CA LYS A 25 9.43 0.19 -13.14
C LYS A 25 9.55 -0.14 -11.66
N ARG A 26 8.73 0.50 -10.83
CA ARG A 26 8.73 0.30 -9.38
C ARG A 26 8.05 -1.01 -9.02
N PHE A 27 6.91 -1.29 -9.62
CA PHE A 27 6.21 -2.57 -9.46
C PHE A 27 7.11 -3.74 -9.85
N LYS A 28 7.75 -3.65 -11.03
CA LYS A 28 8.75 -4.61 -11.51
C LYS A 28 9.92 -4.75 -10.54
N HIS A 29 10.48 -3.64 -10.04
CA HIS A 29 11.55 -3.70 -9.04
C HIS A 29 11.12 -4.43 -7.76
N ILE A 30 9.88 -4.23 -7.29
CA ILE A 30 9.36 -4.93 -6.12
C ILE A 30 9.23 -6.43 -6.38
N ILE A 31 8.66 -6.81 -7.51
CA ILE A 31 8.60 -8.20 -7.94
C ILE A 31 10.01 -8.78 -8.02
N ASP A 32 10.92 -8.13 -8.71
CA ASP A 32 12.26 -8.64 -8.94
C ASP A 32 13.01 -8.82 -7.60
N LYS A 33 12.94 -7.83 -6.71
CA LYS A 33 13.71 -7.78 -5.47
C LYS A 33 13.13 -8.62 -4.33
N PHE A 34 11.82 -8.58 -4.13
CA PHE A 34 11.19 -9.17 -2.94
C PHE A 34 10.55 -10.53 -3.23
N ILE A 35 10.46 -10.92 -4.50
CA ILE A 35 9.70 -12.09 -4.92
C ILE A 35 10.54 -13.00 -5.82
N SER A 36 11.26 -12.43 -6.79
CA SER A 36 12.02 -13.21 -7.77
C SER A 36 13.43 -13.63 -7.32
N TYR A 37 13.94 -13.11 -6.19
CA TYR A 37 15.27 -13.46 -5.69
C TYR A 37 15.46 -14.98 -5.54
N ASP A 38 14.38 -15.71 -5.23
CA ASP A 38 14.36 -17.17 -5.14
C ASP A 38 13.57 -17.86 -6.27
N ASP A 39 12.88 -17.12 -7.16
CA ASP A 39 12.09 -17.70 -8.26
C ASP A 39 11.89 -16.73 -9.47
N PRO A 40 12.80 -16.74 -10.47
CA PRO A 40 12.75 -15.83 -11.62
C PRO A 40 11.54 -16.04 -12.56
N GLY A 41 10.89 -17.22 -12.52
CA GLY A 41 9.71 -17.53 -13.35
C GLY A 41 8.46 -16.77 -12.90
N LEU A 42 8.35 -16.51 -11.59
CA LEU A 42 7.17 -15.95 -10.94
C LEU A 42 6.86 -14.50 -11.36
N ALA A 43 7.91 -13.72 -11.66
CA ALA A 43 7.78 -12.32 -12.11
C ALA A 43 7.10 -12.18 -13.47
N LYS A 44 7.24 -13.19 -14.33
CA LYS A 44 6.68 -13.20 -15.69
C LYS A 44 5.17 -13.51 -15.70
N GLU A 45 4.63 -14.01 -14.60
CA GLU A 45 3.28 -14.59 -14.56
C GLU A 45 2.27 -13.77 -13.76
N ILE A 46 2.71 -12.74 -13.02
CA ILE A 46 1.81 -11.73 -12.45
C ILE A 46 1.33 -10.83 -13.59
N THR A 47 0.31 -11.30 -14.32
CA THR A 47 -0.35 -10.57 -15.43
C THR A 47 -1.33 -9.50 -14.94
N GLY A 48 -1.60 -9.48 -13.63
CA GLY A 48 -2.50 -8.55 -12.94
C GLY A 48 -2.40 -8.70 -11.42
N ILE A 49 -2.98 -7.76 -10.66
CA ILE A 49 -3.10 -7.86 -9.20
C ILE A 49 -4.56 -7.75 -8.72
N CYS A 50 -5.51 -8.18 -9.56
CA CYS A 50 -6.95 -8.05 -9.30
C CYS A 50 -7.39 -8.75 -8.00
N LEU A 51 -6.90 -9.98 -7.76
CA LEU A 51 -7.22 -10.74 -6.55
C LEU A 51 -6.77 -9.98 -5.30
N ALA A 52 -5.55 -9.47 -5.29
CA ALA A 52 -5.03 -8.72 -4.16
C ALA A 52 -5.71 -7.36 -3.97
N LEU A 53 -5.97 -6.62 -5.05
CA LEU A 53 -6.62 -5.32 -4.97
C LEU A 53 -8.04 -5.42 -4.47
N SER A 54 -8.81 -6.39 -4.96
CA SER A 54 -10.18 -6.62 -4.50
C SER A 54 -10.22 -7.09 -3.05
N ALA A 55 -9.29 -7.97 -2.64
CA ALA A 55 -9.14 -8.36 -1.24
C ALA A 55 -8.81 -7.17 -0.33
N ALA A 56 -7.84 -6.34 -0.73
CA ALA A 56 -7.45 -5.13 0.01
C ALA A 56 -8.58 -4.08 0.04
N TYR A 57 -9.35 -3.94 -1.04
CA TYR A 57 -10.52 -3.07 -1.07
C TYR A 57 -11.57 -3.53 -0.06
N LEU A 58 -11.89 -4.82 -0.01
CA LEU A 58 -12.83 -5.38 0.96
C LEU A 58 -12.39 -5.13 2.41
N THR A 59 -11.10 -5.34 2.71
CA THR A 59 -10.58 -5.10 4.07
C THR A 59 -10.55 -3.62 4.45
N GLN A 60 -10.32 -2.72 3.48
CA GLN A 60 -10.42 -1.27 3.72
C GLN A 60 -11.87 -0.84 3.97
N VAL A 61 -12.83 -1.37 3.20
CA VAL A 61 -14.25 -1.13 3.43
C VAL A 61 -14.70 -1.69 4.78
N ARG A 62 -14.11 -2.81 5.22
CA ARG A 62 -14.34 -3.33 6.56
C ARG A 62 -13.91 -2.35 7.66
N GLU A 63 -12.76 -1.70 7.52
CA GLU A 63 -12.23 -0.77 8.53
C GLU A 63 -13.06 0.52 8.66
N GLY A 64 -13.54 1.10 7.55
CA GLY A 64 -14.17 2.43 7.59
C GLY A 64 -15.37 2.63 6.65
N GLY A 65 -15.98 1.56 6.15
CA GLY A 65 -17.12 1.62 5.23
C GLY A 65 -16.72 1.96 3.79
N LEU A 66 -17.72 2.16 2.93
CA LEU A 66 -17.48 2.42 1.50
C LEU A 66 -16.58 3.64 1.25
N GLU A 67 -16.69 4.68 2.09
CA GLU A 67 -15.83 5.86 2.01
C GLU A 67 -14.34 5.52 2.19
N GLN A 68 -14.00 4.62 3.11
CA GLN A 68 -12.62 4.19 3.33
C GLN A 68 -12.07 3.42 2.12
N GLY A 69 -12.89 2.57 1.49
CA GLY A 69 -12.54 1.88 0.24
C GLY A 69 -12.27 2.85 -0.92
N GLU A 70 -13.09 3.89 -1.06
CA GLU A 70 -12.87 4.95 -2.04
C GLU A 70 -11.56 5.71 -1.77
N ARG A 71 -11.35 6.15 -0.52
CA ARG A 71 -10.14 6.89 -0.13
C ARG A 71 -8.88 6.06 -0.33
N TYR A 72 -8.95 4.74 -0.12
CA TYR A 72 -7.88 3.81 -0.45
C TYR A 72 -7.51 3.88 -1.94
N LEU A 73 -8.46 3.68 -2.85
CA LEU A 73 -8.20 3.70 -4.30
C LEU A 73 -7.72 5.08 -4.78
N LYS A 74 -8.35 6.17 -4.31
CA LYS A 74 -7.92 7.54 -4.59
C LYS A 74 -6.51 7.82 -4.04
N GLY A 75 -6.17 7.28 -2.87
CA GLY A 75 -4.85 7.41 -2.28
C GLY A 75 -3.76 6.76 -3.13
N ILE A 76 -3.98 5.55 -3.67
CA ILE A 76 -3.03 4.91 -4.61
C ILE A 76 -2.78 5.84 -5.81
N LYS A 77 -3.85 6.36 -6.44
CA LYS A 77 -3.73 7.30 -7.56
C LYS A 77 -2.91 8.54 -7.19
N ARG A 78 -3.13 9.10 -5.99
CA ARG A 78 -2.40 10.27 -5.49
C ARG A 78 -0.93 9.96 -5.26
N LEU A 79 -0.59 8.82 -4.66
CA LEU A 79 0.80 8.40 -4.47
C LEU A 79 1.53 8.31 -5.81
N VAL A 80 0.95 7.62 -6.79
CA VAL A 80 1.53 7.47 -8.13
C VAL A 80 1.74 8.83 -8.79
N LYS A 81 0.73 9.70 -8.76
CA LYS A 81 0.85 11.07 -9.30
C LYS A 81 1.94 11.89 -8.62
N VAL A 82 2.11 11.77 -7.30
CA VAL A 82 3.20 12.46 -6.59
C VAL A 82 4.56 11.95 -7.07
N ILE A 83 4.71 10.63 -7.26
CA ILE A 83 5.95 10.02 -7.71
C ILE A 83 6.32 10.49 -9.13
N GLU A 84 5.34 10.55 -10.02
CA GLU A 84 5.52 10.99 -11.41
C GLU A 84 5.52 12.51 -11.59
N SER A 85 5.29 13.28 -10.52
CA SER A 85 5.35 14.75 -10.59
C SER A 85 6.79 15.26 -10.59
N HIS A 86 7.03 16.43 -11.18
CA HIS A 86 8.35 17.04 -11.33
C HIS A 86 8.35 18.46 -10.76
N THR A 87 9.52 18.94 -10.39
CA THR A 87 9.77 20.35 -10.06
C THR A 87 10.52 21.00 -11.20
N GLU A 88 10.30 22.30 -11.38
CA GLU A 88 11.00 23.10 -12.37
C GLU A 88 12.36 23.57 -11.88
N SER A 89 13.26 23.85 -12.82
CA SER A 89 14.61 24.32 -12.49
C SER A 89 14.62 25.65 -11.72
N TYR A 90 13.59 26.49 -11.90
CA TYR A 90 13.41 27.76 -11.22
C TYR A 90 12.64 27.66 -9.89
N ASP A 91 12.14 26.47 -9.52
CA ASP A 91 11.38 26.33 -8.27
C ASP A 91 12.26 26.67 -7.04
N PRO A 92 11.69 27.32 -6.00
CA PRO A 92 12.43 27.65 -4.78
C PRO A 92 13.00 26.41 -4.08
N PRO A 93 14.12 26.53 -3.34
CA PRO A 93 14.75 25.41 -2.64
C PRO A 93 13.79 24.64 -1.72
N TYR A 94 12.91 25.35 -1.00
CA TYR A 94 11.90 24.73 -0.15
C TYR A 94 10.89 23.89 -0.94
N ILE A 95 10.41 24.38 -2.09
CA ILE A 95 9.46 23.66 -2.93
C ILE A 95 10.10 22.39 -3.47
N LYS A 96 11.35 22.48 -3.95
CA LYS A 96 12.15 21.33 -4.41
C LYS A 96 12.36 20.31 -3.29
N ALA A 97 12.86 20.72 -2.13
CA ALA A 97 13.10 19.84 -1.01
C ALA A 97 11.81 19.18 -0.50
N ARG A 98 10.71 19.94 -0.39
CA ARG A 98 9.41 19.43 0.03
C ARG A 98 8.85 18.43 -0.98
N HIS A 99 8.99 18.72 -2.27
CA HIS A 99 8.58 17.82 -3.35
C HIS A 99 9.37 16.51 -3.32
N GLN A 100 10.70 16.58 -3.22
CA GLN A 100 11.56 15.41 -3.07
C GLN A 100 11.19 14.58 -1.82
N ALA A 101 10.91 15.23 -0.68
CA ALA A 101 10.44 14.56 0.52
C ALA A 101 9.09 13.84 0.28
N ARG A 102 8.11 14.51 -0.35
CA ARG A 102 6.83 13.87 -0.70
C ARG A 102 7.02 12.69 -1.64
N GLN A 103 7.88 12.80 -2.64
CA GLN A 103 8.22 11.69 -3.53
C GLN A 103 8.85 10.53 -2.76
N LEU A 104 9.78 10.79 -1.84
CA LEU A 104 10.41 9.75 -1.02
C LEU A 104 9.36 8.98 -0.19
N HIS A 105 8.50 9.69 0.53
CA HIS A 105 7.45 9.08 1.36
C HIS A 105 6.39 8.37 0.51
N ALA A 106 6.01 8.94 -0.63
CA ALA A 106 5.08 8.28 -1.57
C ALA A 106 5.68 6.98 -2.11
N LYS A 107 6.96 7.02 -2.50
CA LYS A 107 7.74 5.87 -2.96
C LYS A 107 7.79 4.77 -1.90
N GLU A 108 8.07 5.12 -0.66
CA GLU A 108 8.10 4.17 0.46
C GLU A 108 6.72 3.54 0.70
N LYS A 109 5.67 4.37 0.79
CA LYS A 109 4.32 3.89 1.05
C LYS A 109 3.80 2.98 -0.07
N LEU A 110 4.05 3.35 -1.32
CA LEU A 110 3.67 2.55 -2.47
C LEU A 110 4.43 1.22 -2.52
N ASN A 111 5.70 1.19 -2.08
CA ASN A 111 6.44 -0.06 -1.97
C ASN A 111 5.83 -1.01 -0.95
N LEU A 112 5.54 -0.53 0.25
CA LEU A 112 4.92 -1.34 1.30
C LEU A 112 3.59 -1.91 0.82
N LEU A 113 2.79 -1.09 0.12
CA LEU A 113 1.54 -1.51 -0.49
C LEU A 113 1.76 -2.60 -1.54
N PHE A 114 2.68 -2.40 -2.49
CA PHE A 114 2.95 -3.39 -3.54
C PHE A 114 3.51 -4.70 -2.97
N ILE A 115 4.32 -4.66 -1.91
CA ILE A 115 4.80 -5.87 -1.23
C ILE A 115 3.62 -6.67 -0.67
N ASP A 116 2.68 -6.03 0.04
CA ASP A 116 1.49 -6.71 0.60
C ASP A 116 0.59 -7.24 -0.52
N LEU A 117 0.31 -6.41 -1.54
CA LEU A 117 -0.53 -6.79 -2.67
C LEU A 117 0.05 -7.96 -3.46
N VAL A 118 1.33 -7.93 -3.81
CA VAL A 118 1.90 -9.02 -4.62
C VAL A 118 2.02 -10.30 -3.80
N SER A 119 2.34 -10.22 -2.50
CA SER A 119 2.34 -11.38 -1.61
C SER A 119 0.95 -12.04 -1.56
N ARG A 120 -0.10 -11.23 -1.43
CA ARG A 120 -1.50 -11.69 -1.46
C ARG A 120 -1.90 -12.25 -2.84
N GLN A 121 -1.44 -11.63 -3.92
CA GLN A 121 -1.73 -12.05 -5.30
C GLN A 121 -1.16 -13.43 -5.58
N ARG A 122 0.12 -13.62 -5.24
CA ARG A 122 0.82 -14.91 -5.36
C ARG A 122 0.09 -16.01 -4.62
N LEU A 123 -0.22 -15.78 -3.35
CA LEU A 123 -0.93 -16.77 -2.52
C LEU A 123 -2.26 -17.20 -3.14
N SER A 124 -2.98 -16.26 -3.75
CA SER A 124 -4.25 -16.55 -4.44
C SER A 124 -4.05 -17.43 -5.68
N PHE A 125 -3.06 -17.10 -6.52
CA PHE A 125 -2.77 -17.88 -7.73
C PHE A 125 -2.27 -19.27 -7.36
N ASP A 126 -1.33 -19.38 -6.42
CA ASP A 126 -0.82 -20.66 -5.94
C ASP A 126 -1.98 -21.53 -5.43
N LEU A 127 -2.90 -20.97 -4.63
CA LEU A 127 -4.05 -21.71 -4.14
C LEU A 127 -4.97 -22.18 -5.28
N TYR A 128 -5.28 -21.31 -6.24
CA TYR A 128 -6.12 -21.66 -7.39
C TYR A 128 -5.51 -22.80 -8.22
N GLU A 129 -4.21 -22.75 -8.51
CA GLU A 129 -3.51 -23.81 -9.23
C GLU A 129 -3.48 -25.11 -8.43
N MET A 130 -3.23 -25.02 -7.12
CA MET A 130 -3.24 -26.17 -6.22
C MET A 130 -4.62 -26.82 -6.10
N MET A 131 -5.72 -26.07 -6.22
CA MET A 131 -7.07 -26.66 -6.24
C MET A 131 -7.30 -27.52 -7.47
N ASN A 132 -6.67 -27.15 -8.59
CA ASN A 132 -6.79 -27.82 -9.88
C ASN A 132 -5.70 -28.87 -10.12
N TYR A 133 -4.75 -29.02 -9.21
CA TYR A 133 -3.69 -30.03 -9.28
C TYR A 133 -4.09 -31.31 -8.53
N GLN A 134 -3.91 -32.46 -9.19
CA GLN A 134 -4.04 -33.77 -8.57
C GLN A 134 -2.86 -34.65 -9.02
N PRO A 135 -2.11 -35.27 -8.09
CA PRO A 135 -1.09 -36.26 -8.44
C PRO A 135 -1.72 -37.45 -9.18
N ASP A 136 -1.02 -37.95 -10.18
CA ASP A 136 -1.53 -38.99 -11.07
C ASP A 136 -1.20 -40.39 -10.56
N TYR A 137 -1.70 -40.71 -9.36
CA TYR A 137 -1.41 -41.96 -8.67
C TYR A 137 -1.65 -43.22 -9.50
N SER A 138 -2.57 -43.17 -10.47
CA SER A 138 -2.96 -44.29 -11.32
C SER A 138 -1.90 -44.65 -12.36
N ASN A 139 -1.12 -43.67 -12.83
CA ASN A 139 -0.10 -43.90 -13.86
C ASN A 139 1.33 -43.73 -13.32
N TRP A 140 1.49 -43.76 -11.99
CA TRP A 140 2.82 -43.79 -11.39
C TRP A 140 3.63 -44.98 -11.91
N PRO A 141 4.95 -44.78 -12.11
CA PRO A 141 5.81 -45.85 -12.59
C PRO A 141 5.81 -47.02 -11.59
N ALA A 142 6.01 -48.25 -12.10
CA ALA A 142 6.15 -49.41 -11.25
C ALA A 142 7.50 -49.40 -10.52
N ILE A 143 7.55 -49.97 -9.32
CA ILE A 143 8.82 -50.21 -8.63
C ILE A 143 9.58 -51.36 -9.31
N GLU A 144 10.85 -51.14 -9.64
CA GLU A 144 11.68 -52.13 -10.33
C GLU A 144 12.31 -53.13 -9.36
N LYS A 145 12.65 -54.31 -9.87
CA LYS A 145 13.30 -55.35 -9.06
C LYS A 145 14.70 -54.88 -8.64
N ASN A 146 14.91 -54.69 -7.34
CA ASN A 146 16.11 -54.12 -6.69
C ASN A 146 16.20 -52.58 -6.67
N GLU A 147 15.14 -51.85 -7.02
CA GLU A 147 15.09 -50.40 -6.85
C GLU A 147 14.98 -50.01 -5.38
N THR A 148 15.76 -49.02 -4.94
CA THR A 148 15.63 -48.48 -3.58
C THR A 148 14.44 -47.53 -3.49
N ILE A 149 13.84 -47.38 -2.30
CA ILE A 149 12.73 -46.43 -2.11
C ILE A 149 13.14 -44.99 -2.50
N PRO A 150 14.32 -44.46 -2.11
CA PRO A 150 14.77 -43.16 -2.59
C PRO A 150 14.81 -43.03 -4.12
N ASP A 151 15.33 -44.04 -4.83
CA ASP A 151 15.38 -44.04 -6.30
C ASP A 151 13.98 -44.04 -6.90
N PHE A 152 13.07 -44.84 -6.32
CA PHE A 152 11.66 -44.87 -6.71
C PHE A 152 10.97 -43.52 -6.51
N ILE A 153 11.21 -42.84 -5.38
CA ILE A 153 10.63 -41.52 -5.11
C ILE A 153 11.13 -40.48 -6.10
N LYS A 154 12.44 -40.48 -6.40
CA LYS A 154 13.00 -39.61 -7.44
C LYS A 154 12.34 -39.86 -8.79
N LYS A 155 12.12 -41.12 -9.15
CA LYS A 155 11.41 -41.51 -10.38
C LYS A 155 9.96 -41.01 -10.40
N VAL A 156 9.26 -41.05 -9.26
CA VAL A 156 7.90 -40.47 -9.11
C VAL A 156 7.91 -38.96 -9.27
N VAL A 157 8.85 -38.26 -8.64
CA VAL A 157 9.00 -36.79 -8.75
C VAL A 157 9.30 -36.39 -10.19
N ASP A 158 10.20 -37.10 -10.87
CA ASP A 158 10.50 -36.89 -12.28
C ASP A 158 9.27 -37.13 -13.17
N PHE A 159 8.47 -38.15 -12.86
CA PHE A 159 7.22 -38.45 -13.56
C PHE A 159 6.19 -37.32 -13.37
N GLU A 160 5.91 -36.92 -12.12
CA GLU A 160 4.95 -35.85 -11.82
C GLU A 160 5.38 -34.52 -12.45
N THR A 161 6.68 -34.22 -12.40
CA THR A 161 7.26 -33.01 -13.00
C THR A 161 7.11 -32.99 -14.53
N LYS A 162 7.32 -34.14 -15.20
CA LYS A 162 7.11 -34.25 -16.65
C LYS A 162 5.64 -34.15 -17.02
N LYS A 163 4.75 -34.84 -16.28
CA LYS A 163 3.32 -34.83 -16.55
C LYS A 163 2.71 -33.45 -16.34
N ASN A 164 3.15 -32.76 -15.29
CA ASN A 164 2.67 -31.45 -14.90
C ASN A 164 3.70 -30.35 -15.21
N TYR A 165 4.36 -30.44 -16.38
CA TYR A 165 5.44 -29.53 -16.77
C TYR A 165 5.04 -28.04 -16.74
N LYS A 166 3.74 -27.73 -16.89
CA LYS A 166 3.20 -26.37 -16.74
C LYS A 166 3.44 -25.76 -15.35
N PHE A 167 3.63 -26.60 -14.33
CA PHE A 167 3.89 -26.17 -12.95
C PHE A 167 5.37 -26.26 -12.56
N ILE A 168 6.27 -26.70 -13.45
CA ILE A 168 7.68 -26.95 -13.10
C ILE A 168 8.40 -25.70 -12.58
N GLU A 169 8.02 -24.52 -13.07
CA GLU A 169 8.58 -23.25 -12.64
C GLU A 169 7.93 -22.72 -11.37
N ARG A 170 6.80 -23.30 -10.92
CA ARG A 170 6.02 -22.79 -9.78
C ARG A 170 6.66 -23.16 -8.45
N PHE A 171 6.90 -22.15 -7.60
CA PHE A 171 7.46 -22.34 -6.27
C PHE A 171 6.70 -23.36 -5.40
N TRP A 172 5.36 -23.29 -5.40
CA TRP A 172 4.54 -24.21 -4.60
C TRP A 172 4.73 -25.66 -5.06
N PHE A 173 4.88 -25.88 -6.37
CA PHE A 173 5.06 -27.21 -6.95
C PHE A 173 6.47 -27.76 -6.67
N LYS A 174 7.51 -26.94 -6.85
CA LYS A 174 8.89 -27.28 -6.45
C LYS A 174 8.96 -27.65 -4.97
N THR A 175 8.34 -26.86 -4.10
CA THR A 175 8.30 -27.10 -2.66
C THR A 175 7.54 -28.38 -2.33
N LEU A 176 6.42 -28.65 -2.99
CA LEU A 176 5.68 -29.90 -2.82
C LEU A 176 6.53 -31.12 -3.21
N MET A 177 7.25 -31.06 -4.35
CA MET A 177 8.14 -32.15 -4.77
C MET A 177 9.24 -32.38 -3.73
N LEU A 178 9.85 -31.32 -3.19
CA LEU A 178 10.84 -31.43 -2.11
C LEU A 178 10.23 -32.00 -0.81
N GLU A 179 9.01 -31.61 -0.44
CA GLU A 179 8.33 -32.20 0.72
C GLU A 179 8.04 -33.70 0.51
N ILE A 180 7.73 -34.11 -0.72
CA ILE A 180 7.56 -35.53 -1.09
C ILE A 180 8.88 -36.30 -0.97
N GLU A 181 9.99 -35.77 -1.50
CA GLU A 181 11.30 -36.41 -1.43
C GLU A 181 11.78 -36.64 0.01
N HIS A 182 11.57 -35.65 0.90
CA HIS A 182 12.01 -35.72 2.29
C HIS A 182 11.00 -36.40 3.24
N GLY A 183 9.72 -36.38 2.91
CA GLY A 183 8.64 -36.81 3.80
C GLY A 183 8.38 -38.31 3.82
N ILE A 184 9.11 -39.09 3.01
CA ILE A 184 8.91 -40.53 2.86
C ILE A 184 9.95 -41.31 3.65
N ASP A 185 9.46 -42.17 4.54
CA ASP A 185 10.29 -43.11 5.29
C ASP A 185 10.83 -44.19 4.35
N THR A 186 12.15 -44.21 4.17
CA THR A 186 12.87 -45.15 3.30
C THR A 186 12.74 -46.62 3.72
N HIS A 187 12.19 -46.91 4.91
CA HIS A 187 11.93 -48.27 5.39
C HIS A 187 10.56 -48.83 5.00
N LYS A 188 9.65 -48.03 4.42
CA LYS A 188 8.35 -48.50 3.93
C LYS A 188 8.46 -49.13 2.53
N VAL A 189 7.97 -50.36 2.38
CA VAL A 189 8.22 -51.18 1.17
C VAL A 189 7.01 -51.26 0.22
N ASN A 190 5.82 -50.82 0.64
CA ASN A 190 4.61 -50.90 -0.18
C ASN A 190 4.32 -49.59 -0.92
N VAL A 191 4.09 -49.68 -2.24
CA VAL A 191 3.74 -48.55 -3.12
C VAL A 191 2.44 -47.88 -2.70
N ASP A 192 1.45 -48.63 -2.21
CA ASP A 192 0.19 -48.04 -1.75
C ASP A 192 0.37 -47.16 -0.51
N ASP A 193 1.25 -47.57 0.42
CA ASP A 193 1.59 -46.77 1.61
C ASP A 193 2.37 -45.50 1.24
N ILE A 194 3.18 -45.57 0.19
CA ILE A 194 3.87 -44.40 -0.39
C ILE A 194 2.86 -43.44 -1.00
N LYS A 195 1.92 -43.93 -1.82
CA LYS A 195 0.84 -43.13 -2.41
C LYS A 195 0.02 -42.41 -1.34
N LEU A 196 -0.37 -43.12 -0.27
CA LEU A 196 -1.07 -42.54 0.87
C LEU A 196 -0.24 -41.46 1.58
N THR A 197 1.06 -41.69 1.75
CA THR A 197 1.97 -40.72 2.39
C THR A 197 2.10 -39.45 1.55
N VAL A 198 2.30 -39.57 0.24
CA VAL A 198 2.33 -38.42 -0.70
C VAL A 198 1.01 -37.67 -0.70
N HIS A 199 -0.11 -38.40 -0.72
CA HIS A 199 -1.43 -37.76 -0.66
C HIS A 199 -1.60 -36.95 0.63
N ARG A 200 -1.17 -37.49 1.77
CA ARG A 200 -1.19 -36.75 3.05
C ARG A 200 -0.29 -35.51 3.00
N ILE A 201 0.93 -35.63 2.47
CA ILE A 201 1.85 -34.48 2.30
C ILE A 201 1.17 -33.40 1.47
N PHE A 202 0.58 -33.76 0.32
CA PHE A 202 -0.13 -32.82 -0.53
C PHE A 202 -1.32 -32.15 0.18
N LEU A 203 -2.13 -32.91 0.93
CA LEU A 203 -3.25 -32.35 1.70
C LEU A 203 -2.78 -31.39 2.80
N ASP A 204 -1.72 -31.73 3.52
CA ASP A 204 -1.16 -30.88 4.56
C ASP A 204 -0.54 -29.60 3.96
N PHE A 205 0.13 -29.71 2.81
CA PHE A 205 0.63 -28.57 2.05
C PHE A 205 -0.51 -27.65 1.59
N LYS A 206 -1.57 -28.21 1.01
CA LYS A 206 -2.80 -27.49 0.62
C LYS A 206 -3.44 -26.75 1.81
N LYS A 207 -3.53 -27.39 2.97
CA LYS A 207 -4.06 -26.74 4.19
C LYS A 207 -3.23 -25.53 4.63
N LYS A 208 -1.90 -25.56 4.49
CA LYS A 208 -1.03 -24.41 4.82
C LYS A 208 -1.39 -23.19 3.97
N TYR A 209 -1.57 -23.37 2.66
CA TYR A 209 -1.94 -22.29 1.72
C TYR A 209 -3.33 -21.73 1.98
N ILE A 210 -4.32 -22.62 2.18
CA ILE A 210 -5.68 -22.24 2.57
C ILE A 210 -5.66 -21.40 3.86
N LYS A 211 -4.92 -21.84 4.88
CA LYS A 211 -4.80 -21.10 6.14
C LYS A 211 -4.19 -19.72 5.92
N GLY A 212 -3.17 -19.59 5.07
CA GLY A 212 -2.60 -18.29 4.71
C GLY A 212 -3.64 -17.36 4.06
N TYR A 213 -4.43 -17.89 3.12
CA TYR A 213 -5.47 -17.14 2.42
C TYR A 213 -6.54 -16.63 3.40
N ILE A 214 -7.00 -17.48 4.31
CA ILE A 214 -7.99 -17.14 5.33
C ILE A 214 -7.41 -16.13 6.34
N ASN A 215 -6.19 -16.35 6.81
CA ASN A 215 -5.54 -15.48 7.78
C ASN A 215 -5.43 -14.04 7.29
N TYR A 216 -5.22 -13.83 5.98
CA TYR A 216 -5.17 -12.48 5.41
C TYR A 216 -6.43 -11.67 5.75
N TYR A 217 -7.62 -12.30 5.63
CA TYR A 217 -8.90 -11.69 5.97
C TYR A 217 -9.10 -11.59 7.48
N ASN A 218 -8.88 -12.69 8.21
CA ASN A 218 -9.13 -12.76 9.65
C ASN A 218 -8.31 -11.72 10.41
N GLU A 219 -7.06 -11.50 10.02
CA GLU A 219 -6.22 -10.47 10.62
C GLU A 219 -6.74 -9.05 10.39
N ARG A 220 -7.56 -8.84 9.35
CA ARG A 220 -8.08 -7.55 8.89
C ARG A 220 -9.59 -7.38 9.13
N GLY A 221 -10.17 -8.18 10.03
CA GLY A 221 -11.57 -8.03 10.46
C GLY A 221 -12.63 -8.62 9.53
N LEU A 222 -12.23 -9.49 8.60
CA LEU A 222 -13.15 -10.26 7.76
C LEU A 222 -12.97 -11.75 8.04
N LYS A 223 -14.06 -12.51 8.12
CA LYS A 223 -14.00 -13.94 8.42
C LYS A 223 -14.56 -14.77 7.28
N ILE A 224 -13.79 -15.76 6.86
CA ILE A 224 -14.28 -16.90 6.06
C ILE A 224 -14.67 -17.99 7.06
N ASN A 225 -15.88 -18.52 6.94
CA ASN A 225 -16.33 -19.59 7.82
C ASN A 225 -15.55 -20.89 7.54
N ASP A 226 -15.13 -21.60 8.60
CA ASP A 226 -14.34 -22.83 8.47
C ASP A 226 -15.09 -23.94 7.72
N GLN A 227 -16.43 -23.94 7.79
CA GLN A 227 -17.28 -24.87 7.04
C GLN A 227 -17.28 -24.57 5.54
N ASP A 228 -17.07 -23.30 5.19
CA ASP A 228 -17.02 -22.81 3.81
C ASP A 228 -15.59 -22.88 3.22
N ILE A 229 -14.61 -23.38 3.98
CA ILE A 229 -13.26 -23.64 3.47
C ILE A 229 -13.27 -24.66 2.34
N ASN A 230 -14.13 -25.68 2.46
CA ASN A 230 -14.33 -26.67 1.40
C ASN A 230 -15.07 -26.08 0.19
N SER A 231 -15.61 -24.86 0.33
CA SER A 231 -16.28 -24.09 -0.72
C SER A 231 -15.50 -22.86 -1.19
N ILE A 232 -14.25 -22.67 -0.74
CA ILE A 232 -13.36 -21.69 -1.36
C ILE A 232 -13.19 -22.13 -2.82
N ALA A 233 -13.58 -21.27 -3.75
CA ALA A 233 -13.75 -21.59 -5.17
C ALA A 233 -14.98 -22.46 -5.51
N ASN A 234 -16.08 -22.39 -4.74
CA ASN A 234 -17.34 -23.00 -5.16
C ASN A 234 -17.90 -22.24 -6.36
N ASP A 235 -17.84 -22.91 -7.49
CA ASP A 235 -18.53 -22.54 -8.69
C ASP A 235 -20.04 -22.67 -8.47
N ILE A 236 -20.73 -21.55 -8.56
CA ILE A 236 -22.19 -21.48 -8.53
C ILE A 236 -22.68 -20.80 -9.80
N GLU A 237 -23.89 -21.16 -10.20
CA GLU A 237 -24.59 -20.41 -11.24
C GLU A 237 -24.82 -18.98 -10.74
N PHE A 238 -24.55 -18.00 -11.59
CA PHE A 238 -24.67 -16.60 -11.24
C PHE A 238 -26.11 -16.22 -10.85
N ASP A 239 -27.11 -16.83 -11.49
CA ASP A 239 -28.51 -16.61 -11.12
C ASP A 239 -28.82 -17.15 -9.72
N VAL A 240 -28.18 -18.26 -9.31
CA VAL A 240 -28.27 -18.78 -7.94
C VAL A 240 -27.68 -17.78 -6.94
N PHE A 241 -26.59 -17.09 -7.29
CA PHE A 241 -26.07 -16.00 -6.45
C PHE A 241 -27.10 -14.88 -6.25
N ILE A 242 -27.70 -14.39 -7.34
CA ILE A 242 -28.71 -13.33 -7.28
C ILE A 242 -29.84 -13.75 -6.33
N THR A 243 -30.40 -14.94 -6.53
CA THR A 243 -31.56 -15.43 -5.77
C THR A 243 -31.22 -15.79 -4.31
N ASN A 244 -30.07 -16.42 -4.05
CA ASN A 244 -29.76 -16.93 -2.72
C ASN A 244 -29.02 -15.95 -1.82
N TYR A 245 -28.38 -14.93 -2.38
CA TYR A 245 -27.56 -13.98 -1.63
C TYR A 245 -28.09 -12.55 -1.75
N LEU A 246 -28.28 -12.03 -2.96
CA LEU A 246 -28.73 -10.64 -3.12
C LEU A 246 -30.22 -10.48 -2.79
N ASP A 247 -31.04 -11.49 -3.09
CA ASP A 247 -32.48 -11.42 -2.90
C ASP A 247 -32.92 -11.49 -1.44
N LYS A 248 -32.11 -12.12 -0.58
CA LYS A 248 -32.37 -12.18 0.86
C LYS A 248 -32.16 -10.81 1.51
N ASP A 249 -33.11 -10.40 2.34
CA ASP A 249 -32.97 -9.20 3.16
C ASP A 249 -31.83 -9.37 4.16
N SER A 250 -30.94 -8.38 4.20
CA SER A 250 -29.80 -8.41 5.12
C SER A 250 -30.24 -8.00 6.52
N THR A 251 -30.00 -8.87 7.50
CA THR A 251 -30.10 -8.55 8.93
C THR A 251 -28.84 -7.87 9.47
N VAL A 252 -27.76 -7.86 8.69
CA VAL A 252 -26.45 -7.29 9.07
C VAL A 252 -26.18 -5.98 8.35
N ASN A 253 -25.43 -5.08 9.00
CA ASN A 253 -25.11 -3.76 8.47
C ASN A 253 -24.21 -3.81 7.24
N ARG A 254 -23.36 -4.84 7.08
CA ARG A 254 -22.46 -4.97 5.94
C ARG A 254 -22.31 -6.43 5.52
N ARG A 255 -22.29 -6.66 4.20
CA ARG A 255 -21.99 -7.94 3.58
C ARG A 255 -20.91 -7.73 2.52
N TYR A 256 -20.00 -8.68 2.42
CA TYR A 256 -18.82 -8.60 1.58
C TYR A 256 -18.75 -9.85 0.73
N PHE A 257 -18.45 -9.71 -0.56
CA PHE A 257 -18.30 -10.85 -1.45
C PHE A 257 -17.08 -10.69 -2.33
N GLU A 258 -16.32 -11.77 -2.46
CA GLU A 258 -15.43 -11.96 -3.60
C GLU A 258 -16.23 -12.57 -4.75
N LEU A 259 -16.13 -11.98 -5.93
CA LEU A 259 -16.69 -12.49 -7.17
C LEU A 259 -15.54 -12.79 -8.11
N SER A 260 -15.30 -14.08 -8.37
CA SER A 260 -14.18 -14.54 -9.20
C SER A 260 -14.65 -15.24 -10.46
N SER A 261 -13.98 -14.92 -11.55
CA SER A 261 -13.95 -15.72 -12.78
C SER A 261 -12.63 -16.51 -12.86
N GLU A 262 -12.35 -17.18 -13.98
CA GLU A 262 -11.14 -18.01 -14.13
C GLU A 262 -9.84 -17.22 -13.91
N ASN A 263 -9.77 -15.96 -14.37
CA ASN A 263 -8.54 -15.17 -14.36
C ASN A 263 -8.69 -13.77 -13.75
N HIS A 264 -9.86 -13.43 -13.18
CA HIS A 264 -10.13 -12.12 -12.61
C HIS A 264 -10.95 -12.21 -11.33
N MET A 265 -10.75 -11.26 -10.42
CA MET A 265 -11.52 -11.17 -9.19
C MET A 265 -11.95 -9.74 -8.90
N MET A 266 -13.23 -9.62 -8.54
CA MET A 266 -13.95 -8.39 -8.27
C MET A 266 -14.56 -8.47 -6.86
N ALA A 267 -14.94 -7.33 -6.31
CA ALA A 267 -15.53 -7.25 -4.98
C ALA A 267 -16.94 -6.67 -5.03
N ILE A 268 -17.85 -7.24 -4.24
CA ILE A 268 -19.18 -6.68 -3.98
C ILE A 268 -19.26 -6.33 -2.51
N VAL A 269 -19.81 -5.16 -2.21
CA VAL A 269 -20.16 -4.75 -0.84
C VAL A 269 -21.60 -4.29 -0.81
N ILE A 270 -22.34 -4.74 0.20
CA ILE A 270 -23.65 -4.22 0.53
C ILE A 270 -23.52 -3.56 1.90
N GLU A 271 -23.74 -2.25 1.97
CA GLU A 271 -23.68 -1.47 3.20
C GLU A 271 -25.05 -0.87 3.52
N LYS A 272 -25.62 -1.27 4.65
CA LYS A 272 -26.83 -0.71 5.22
C LYS A 272 -26.44 0.32 6.28
N ASN A 273 -26.87 1.56 6.09
CA ASN A 273 -26.70 2.61 7.07
C ASN A 273 -27.65 2.36 8.26
N SER A 274 -27.09 2.21 9.46
CA SER A 274 -27.87 1.88 10.66
C SER A 274 -28.74 3.03 11.20
N GLN A 275 -28.56 4.26 10.70
CA GLN A 275 -29.34 5.44 11.11
C GLN A 275 -30.47 5.74 10.13
N THR A 276 -30.20 5.61 8.83
CA THR A 276 -31.16 5.96 7.77
C THR A 276 -31.87 4.76 7.17
N GLU A 277 -31.45 3.53 7.51
CA GLU A 277 -31.88 2.26 6.92
C GLU A 277 -31.62 2.14 5.41
N LEU A 278 -30.99 3.14 4.78
CA LEU A 278 -30.65 3.14 3.38
C LEU A 278 -29.55 2.12 3.09
N VAL A 279 -29.72 1.35 2.01
CA VAL A 279 -28.78 0.34 1.57
C VAL A 279 -28.05 0.83 0.33
N LYS A 280 -26.72 0.79 0.37
CA LYS A 280 -25.84 1.02 -0.77
C LYS A 280 -25.22 -0.28 -1.23
N TYR A 281 -25.21 -0.48 -2.53
CA TYR A 281 -24.56 -1.60 -3.21
C TYR A 281 -23.35 -1.05 -3.96
N ALA A 282 -22.18 -1.63 -3.73
CA ALA A 282 -20.95 -1.26 -4.40
C ALA A 282 -20.40 -2.47 -5.14
N PHE A 283 -19.96 -2.25 -6.38
CA PHE A 283 -19.19 -3.21 -7.15
C PHE A 283 -17.85 -2.60 -7.51
N PHE A 284 -16.78 -3.29 -7.14
CA PHE A 284 -15.41 -2.91 -7.46
C PHE A 284 -14.80 -3.89 -8.46
N ASP A 285 -14.39 -3.35 -9.60
CA ASP A 285 -13.56 -4.04 -10.58
C ASP A 285 -12.18 -3.37 -10.64
N PRO A 286 -11.08 -4.08 -10.32
CA PRO A 286 -9.72 -3.54 -10.37
C PRO A 286 -9.30 -2.90 -11.69
N ASN A 287 -9.96 -3.23 -12.80
CA ASN A 287 -9.65 -2.67 -14.12
C ASN A 287 -10.37 -1.34 -14.40
N TYR A 288 -11.45 -1.03 -13.69
CA TYR A 288 -12.32 0.12 -14.00
C TYR A 288 -12.66 1.01 -12.78
N GLY A 289 -12.82 0.42 -11.61
CA GLY A 289 -13.01 1.11 -10.35
C GLY A 289 -14.28 0.70 -9.61
N VAL A 290 -14.87 1.61 -8.86
CA VAL A 290 -16.09 1.36 -8.06
C VAL A 290 -17.30 2.02 -8.70
N ILE A 291 -18.42 1.31 -8.71
CA ILE A 291 -19.74 1.85 -9.03
C ILE A 291 -20.71 1.59 -7.88
N TYR A 292 -21.55 2.57 -7.58
CA TYR A 292 -22.51 2.55 -6.50
C TYR A 292 -23.96 2.52 -7.01
N PHE A 293 -24.82 1.88 -6.24
CA PHE A 293 -26.25 1.85 -6.47
C PHE A 293 -26.99 1.99 -5.16
N ASP A 294 -28.07 2.78 -5.17
CA ASP A 294 -29.03 2.86 -4.07
C ASP A 294 -30.27 1.98 -4.33
N ASP A 295 -30.33 1.33 -5.51
CA ASP A 295 -31.45 0.51 -5.97
C ASP A 295 -30.96 -0.92 -6.27
N LYS A 296 -31.52 -1.88 -5.53
CA LYS A 296 -31.17 -3.31 -5.61
C LYS A 296 -31.43 -3.90 -6.99
N GLU A 297 -32.52 -3.54 -7.66
CA GLU A 297 -32.88 -4.09 -8.96
C GLU A 297 -31.98 -3.53 -10.06
N LYS A 298 -31.64 -2.24 -9.99
CA LYS A 298 -30.63 -1.66 -10.89
C LYS A 298 -29.25 -2.29 -10.68
N PHE A 299 -28.89 -2.58 -9.43
CA PHE A 299 -27.64 -3.26 -9.12
C PHE A 299 -27.59 -4.67 -9.71
N LYS A 300 -28.65 -5.48 -9.56
CA LYS A 300 -28.73 -6.80 -10.19
C LYS A 300 -28.64 -6.73 -11.70
N GLN A 301 -29.40 -5.84 -12.34
CA GLN A 301 -29.35 -5.62 -13.78
C GLN A 301 -27.94 -5.26 -14.25
N PHE A 302 -27.23 -4.43 -13.48
CA PHE A 302 -25.85 -4.09 -13.74
C PHE A 302 -24.92 -5.30 -13.63
N LEU A 303 -25.05 -6.14 -12.59
CA LEU A 303 -24.19 -7.31 -12.45
C LEU A 303 -24.42 -8.33 -13.58
N THR A 304 -25.67 -8.58 -13.97
CA THR A 304 -25.97 -9.43 -15.14
C THR A 304 -25.38 -8.84 -16.42
N TYR A 305 -25.48 -7.52 -16.59
CA TYR A 305 -24.88 -6.80 -17.72
C TYR A 305 -23.36 -6.96 -17.74
N ILE A 306 -22.67 -6.70 -16.63
CA ILE A 306 -21.21 -6.69 -16.60
C ILE A 306 -20.62 -8.08 -16.84
N ILE A 307 -21.23 -9.14 -16.30
CA ILE A 307 -20.79 -10.52 -16.56
C ILE A 307 -20.95 -10.85 -18.03
N LYS A 308 -22.09 -10.52 -18.63
CA LYS A 308 -22.33 -10.77 -20.06
C LYS A 308 -21.37 -10.01 -20.97
N GLU A 309 -21.10 -8.74 -20.69
CA GLU A 309 -20.22 -7.89 -21.50
C GLU A 309 -18.74 -8.23 -21.33
N ARG A 310 -18.35 -8.77 -20.16
CA ARG A 310 -16.97 -9.12 -19.84
C ARG A 310 -16.65 -10.60 -19.97
N LYS A 311 -17.62 -11.43 -20.38
CA LYS A 311 -17.48 -12.88 -20.45
C LYS A 311 -16.19 -13.36 -21.13
N ASP A 312 -15.83 -12.76 -22.26
CA ASP A 312 -14.67 -13.19 -23.06
C ASP A 312 -13.36 -12.58 -22.54
N ILE A 313 -13.44 -11.45 -21.82
CA ILE A 313 -12.27 -10.75 -21.26
C ILE A 313 -11.85 -11.42 -19.94
N TYR A 314 -12.83 -11.80 -19.12
CA TYR A 314 -12.63 -12.39 -17.80
C TYR A 314 -12.84 -13.91 -17.79
N ASN A 315 -13.04 -14.55 -18.95
CA ASN A 315 -13.26 -15.98 -19.10
C ASN A 315 -14.34 -16.52 -18.15
N PHE A 316 -15.52 -15.90 -18.15
CA PHE A 316 -16.66 -16.49 -17.43
C PHE A 316 -17.10 -17.77 -18.13
N LEU A 317 -17.15 -18.87 -17.38
CA LEU A 317 -17.67 -20.14 -17.85
C LEU A 317 -19.17 -20.02 -18.10
N VAL A 318 -19.63 -20.60 -19.21
CA VAL A 318 -21.05 -20.63 -19.59
C VAL A 318 -21.56 -22.05 -19.46
N TYR A 319 -22.58 -22.22 -18.63
CA TYR A 319 -23.41 -23.40 -18.57
C TYR A 319 -24.60 -23.26 -19.55
N ASP A 320 -25.22 -24.38 -19.92
CA ASP A 320 -26.30 -24.43 -20.92
C ASP A 320 -27.34 -23.29 -20.72
N ASN A 321 -27.82 -22.71 -21.83
CA ASN A 321 -28.78 -21.60 -21.87
C ASN A 321 -28.29 -20.21 -21.38
N ASN A 322 -27.02 -19.86 -21.54
CA ASN A 322 -26.42 -18.56 -21.14
C ASN A 322 -26.40 -18.31 -19.62
N THR A 323 -26.49 -19.36 -18.80
CA THR A 323 -26.24 -19.25 -17.36
C THR A 323 -24.73 -19.21 -17.14
N TYR A 324 -24.24 -18.22 -16.41
CA TYR A 324 -22.80 -18.07 -16.15
C TYR A 324 -22.43 -18.78 -14.85
N ILE A 325 -21.28 -19.45 -14.84
CA ILE A 325 -20.69 -20.01 -13.63
C ILE A 325 -19.67 -19.01 -13.10
N THR A 326 -19.73 -18.76 -11.80
CA THR A 326 -18.81 -17.88 -11.09
C THR A 326 -18.47 -18.48 -9.75
N SER A 327 -17.27 -18.19 -9.26
CA SER A 327 -16.95 -18.46 -7.87
C SER A 327 -17.31 -17.25 -7.01
N ILE A 328 -18.04 -17.48 -5.93
CA ILE A 328 -18.40 -16.44 -4.96
C ILE A 328 -18.11 -16.90 -3.54
N ILE A 329 -17.48 -16.03 -2.78
CA ILE A 329 -17.21 -16.23 -1.36
C ILE A 329 -17.84 -15.06 -0.61
N GLU A 330 -18.80 -15.37 0.28
CA GLU A 330 -19.31 -14.39 1.25
C GLU A 330 -18.35 -14.32 2.45
N LEU A 331 -18.00 -13.11 2.86
CA LEU A 331 -17.17 -12.86 4.05
C LEU A 331 -18.03 -12.25 5.15
N GLU A 332 -17.86 -12.76 6.35
CA GLU A 332 -18.51 -12.27 7.55
C GLU A 332 -17.69 -11.15 8.20
N ASN A 333 -18.36 -10.34 9.01
CA ASN A 333 -17.69 -9.31 9.81
C ASN A 333 -17.07 -9.95 11.06
N ASP A 334 -15.76 -9.79 11.25
CA ASP A 334 -15.08 -10.10 12.51
C ASP A 334 -14.81 -8.80 13.27
N PRO A 335 -15.30 -8.63 14.53
CA PRO A 335 -15.04 -7.43 15.31
C PRO A 335 -13.55 -7.20 15.63
N VAL A 336 -12.71 -8.24 15.55
CA VAL A 336 -11.29 -8.17 15.89
C VAL A 336 -10.46 -7.82 14.66
N ILE A 337 -9.63 -6.77 14.76
CA ILE A 337 -8.62 -6.41 13.76
C ILE A 337 -7.25 -6.55 14.42
N ASN A 338 -6.48 -7.53 13.98
CA ASN A 338 -5.13 -7.81 14.50
C ASN A 338 -4.04 -7.13 13.67
N LYS A 339 -4.34 -6.75 12.43
CA LYS A 339 -3.43 -6.09 11.49
C LYS A 339 -4.20 -5.04 10.71
N ASN A 340 -3.82 -3.79 10.90
CA ASN A 340 -4.37 -2.68 10.13
C ASN A 340 -3.91 -2.74 8.68
N ASN A 341 -4.79 -2.34 7.76
CA ASN A 341 -4.41 -2.22 6.36
C ASN A 341 -3.39 -1.10 6.12
N ILE A 342 -2.57 -1.27 5.09
CA ILE A 342 -1.68 -0.20 4.63
C ILE A 342 -2.52 0.85 3.92
N PHE A 343 -2.74 1.98 4.58
CA PHE A 343 -3.47 3.10 4.00
C PHE A 343 -2.55 4.01 3.16
N PRO A 344 -2.88 4.30 1.88
CA PRO A 344 -2.02 5.02 0.95
C PRO A 344 -2.07 6.55 1.15
N ILE A 345 -1.62 6.99 2.33
CA ILE A 345 -1.50 8.40 2.71
C ILE A 345 -0.04 8.77 3.02
N ILE A 346 0.32 10.01 2.69
CA ILE A 346 1.60 10.62 3.05
C ILE A 346 1.38 11.46 4.31
N GLU A 347 2.12 11.16 5.37
CA GLU A 347 2.03 11.89 6.64
C GLU A 347 2.74 13.25 6.51
N SER A 348 2.00 14.34 6.73
CA SER A 348 2.53 15.70 6.51
C SER A 348 3.72 16.02 7.42
N ASP A 349 3.69 15.55 8.67
CA ASP A 349 4.74 15.87 9.65
C ASP A 349 6.06 15.19 9.26
N LEU A 350 6.01 13.94 8.79
CA LEU A 350 7.18 13.23 8.25
C LEU A 350 7.77 13.93 7.02
N VAL A 351 6.89 14.47 6.15
CA VAL A 351 7.32 15.26 5.00
C VAL A 351 8.08 16.51 5.44
N ASN A 352 7.58 17.24 6.45
CA ASN A 352 8.25 18.45 6.92
C ASN A 352 9.62 18.15 7.54
N ILE A 353 9.71 17.09 8.36
CA ILE A 353 10.97 16.64 8.96
C ILE A 353 11.99 16.29 7.87
N THR A 354 11.56 15.55 6.86
CA THR A 354 12.41 15.14 5.74
C THR A 354 12.81 16.34 4.87
N THR A 355 11.90 17.31 4.72
CA THR A 355 12.19 18.59 4.03
C THR A 355 13.32 19.33 4.74
N THR A 356 13.25 19.48 6.07
CA THR A 356 14.33 20.10 6.86
C THR A 356 15.65 19.36 6.67
N LYS A 357 15.62 18.03 6.70
CA LYS A 357 16.82 17.22 6.47
C LYS A 357 17.44 17.48 5.10
N ILE A 358 16.65 17.48 4.03
CA ILE A 358 17.12 17.77 2.67
C ILE A 358 17.73 19.17 2.59
N LEU A 359 17.05 20.19 3.15
CA LEU A 359 17.55 21.56 3.17
C LEU A 359 18.90 21.69 3.90
N CYS A 360 19.08 20.95 5.00
CA CYS A 360 20.37 20.90 5.69
C CYS A 360 21.45 20.17 4.90
N ASP A 361 21.12 19.01 4.31
CA ASP A 361 22.07 18.20 3.54
C ASP A 361 22.56 18.96 2.29
N GLU A 362 21.69 19.75 1.65
CA GLU A 362 22.02 20.63 0.52
C GLU A 362 22.60 22.00 0.93
N GLN A 363 22.63 22.30 2.24
CA GLN A 363 22.99 23.61 2.78
C GLN A 363 22.24 24.78 2.15
N SER A 364 20.95 24.60 1.88
CA SER A 364 20.10 25.55 1.15
C SER A 364 20.03 26.89 1.87
N PHE A 365 19.96 27.97 1.08
CA PHE A 365 19.78 29.32 1.57
C PHE A 365 18.47 29.95 1.08
N PHE A 366 17.95 30.89 1.87
CA PHE A 366 16.70 31.60 1.65
C PHE A 366 16.93 33.08 1.87
N TYR A 367 16.51 33.92 0.93
CA TYR A 367 16.54 35.37 1.12
C TYR A 367 15.33 35.79 1.96
N LEU A 368 15.60 36.50 3.06
CA LEU A 368 14.60 37.12 3.93
C LEU A 368 14.43 38.62 3.62
N SER A 369 15.39 39.18 2.88
CA SER A 369 15.37 40.50 2.25
C SER A 369 16.52 40.56 1.24
N ASP A 370 16.75 41.74 0.62
CA ASP A 370 17.89 41.96 -0.28
C ASP A 370 19.26 41.66 0.34
N ASN A 371 19.44 41.94 1.64
CA ASN A 371 20.74 41.82 2.32
C ASN A 371 20.72 40.81 3.48
N GLN A 372 19.60 40.12 3.70
CA GLN A 372 19.49 39.11 4.75
C GLN A 372 19.14 37.75 4.17
N LYS A 373 19.88 36.73 4.59
CA LYS A 373 19.64 35.35 4.18
C LYS A 373 19.72 34.38 5.36
N LEU A 374 18.92 33.33 5.30
CA LEU A 374 18.93 32.19 6.20
C LEU A 374 19.56 31.01 5.48
N GLN A 375 20.54 30.35 6.09
CA GLN A 375 21.12 29.10 5.59
C GLN A 375 20.78 27.95 6.54
N PHE A 376 20.32 26.83 6.00
CA PHE A 376 20.20 25.57 6.74
C PHE A 376 21.57 24.90 6.80
N LYS A 377 22.03 24.50 7.99
CA LYS A 377 23.41 23.99 8.17
C LYS A 377 23.44 22.52 8.55
N LYS A 378 22.65 22.11 9.55
CA LYS A 378 22.73 20.74 10.09
C LYS A 378 21.42 20.28 10.70
N PHE A 379 21.06 19.03 10.42
CA PHE A 379 19.91 18.35 11.01
C PHE A 379 20.36 17.38 12.10
N HIS A 380 19.77 17.44 13.29
CA HIS A 380 20.07 16.54 14.41
C HIS A 380 18.85 15.73 14.82
N GLN A 381 18.79 14.48 14.35
CA GLN A 381 17.65 13.60 14.59
C GLN A 381 17.44 13.28 16.09
N GLN A 382 18.52 12.94 16.81
CA GLN A 382 18.43 12.46 18.20
C GLN A 382 18.01 13.56 19.19
N SER A 383 18.40 14.81 18.94
CA SER A 383 18.05 15.96 19.76
C SER A 383 16.82 16.71 19.25
N ALA A 384 16.19 16.23 18.18
CA ALA A 384 15.09 16.90 17.49
C ALA A 384 15.37 18.40 17.26
N SER A 385 16.57 18.72 16.76
CA SER A 385 17.01 20.10 16.58
C SER A 385 17.65 20.35 15.22
N THR A 386 17.63 21.62 14.80
CA THR A 386 18.18 22.07 13.53
C THR A 386 19.15 23.23 13.77
N GLU A 387 20.31 23.22 13.10
CA GLU A 387 21.25 24.32 13.06
C GLU A 387 21.06 25.14 11.79
N LEU A 388 20.98 26.45 11.98
CA LEU A 388 20.80 27.46 10.95
C LEU A 388 21.85 28.55 11.11
N GLU A 389 22.04 29.33 10.07
CA GLU A 389 22.86 30.54 10.10
C GLU A 389 22.08 31.69 9.48
N LEU A 390 21.88 32.75 10.25
CA LEU A 390 21.23 33.97 9.78
C LEU A 390 22.32 35.00 9.47
N ILE A 391 22.42 35.38 8.20
CA ILE A 391 23.48 36.23 7.66
C ILE A 391 22.86 37.56 7.21
N SER A 392 23.49 38.67 7.57
CA SER A 392 23.18 40.01 7.13
C SER A 392 24.41 40.64 6.47
N ASP A 393 24.35 40.84 5.16
CA ASP A 393 25.41 41.39 4.30
C ASP A 393 25.24 42.93 4.13
N GLY A 394 24.68 43.62 5.12
CA GLY A 394 24.45 45.07 5.11
C GLY A 394 25.72 45.91 5.36
N GLU A 395 25.58 47.13 5.91
CA GLU A 395 26.73 48.02 6.19
C GLU A 395 27.81 47.39 7.09
N GLN A 396 27.40 46.48 7.98
CA GLN A 396 28.30 45.61 8.74
C GLN A 396 27.86 44.17 8.56
N TYR A 397 28.79 43.32 8.13
CA TYR A 397 28.58 41.88 8.04
C TYR A 397 28.27 41.31 9.42
N LYS A 398 27.19 40.55 9.52
CA LYS A 398 26.79 39.85 10.75
C LYS A 398 26.26 38.48 10.44
N ALA A 399 26.75 37.47 11.14
CA ALA A 399 26.25 36.09 11.08
C ALA A 399 25.90 35.61 12.49
N ILE A 400 24.71 35.07 12.66
CA ILE A 400 24.25 34.48 13.92
C ILE A 400 24.00 32.99 13.67
N SER A 401 24.73 32.14 14.39
CA SER A 401 24.47 30.71 14.45
C SER A 401 23.28 30.44 15.36
N ILE A 402 22.28 29.75 14.84
CA ILE A 402 21.03 29.48 15.52
C ILE A 402 20.87 27.98 15.66
N VAL A 403 20.57 27.53 16.87
CA VAL A 403 20.13 26.14 17.11
C VAL A 403 18.69 26.19 17.58
N ILE A 404 17.79 25.55 16.83
CA ILE A 404 16.36 25.51 17.16
C ILE A 404 15.95 24.10 17.55
N ASN A 405 15.14 23.94 18.60
CA ASN A 405 14.60 22.65 19.05
C ASN A 405 13.41 22.15 18.21
N SER A 406 13.45 22.40 16.90
CA SER A 406 12.46 21.91 15.96
C SER A 406 13.15 21.29 14.76
N VAL A 407 12.46 20.30 14.21
CA VAL A 407 12.78 19.61 12.97
C VAL A 407 11.70 19.80 11.90
N ASP A 408 10.55 20.42 12.24
CA ASP A 408 9.50 20.72 11.27
C ASP A 408 9.87 22.00 10.50
N SER A 409 10.03 21.86 9.18
CA SER A 409 10.41 22.97 8.30
C SER A 409 9.44 24.14 8.35
N ARG A 410 8.14 23.90 8.61
CA ARG A 410 7.12 24.95 8.67
C ARG A 410 7.33 25.82 9.89
N ASP A 411 7.53 25.20 11.06
CA ASP A 411 7.73 25.91 12.32
C ASP A 411 9.02 26.74 12.26
N ILE A 412 10.08 26.13 11.74
CA ILE A 412 11.39 26.80 11.57
C ILE A 412 11.25 28.02 10.66
N LEU A 413 10.70 27.85 9.47
CA LEU A 413 10.60 28.93 8.49
C LEU A 413 9.64 30.03 8.95
N ALA A 414 8.50 29.68 9.55
CA ALA A 414 7.56 30.66 10.09
C ALA A 414 8.20 31.51 11.19
N LEU A 415 8.87 30.87 12.16
CA LEU A 415 9.54 31.58 13.25
C LEU A 415 10.64 32.51 12.72
N ILE A 416 11.56 31.99 11.90
CA ILE A 416 12.69 32.80 11.43
C ILE A 416 12.20 33.93 10.53
N THR A 417 11.26 33.67 9.63
CA THR A 417 10.71 34.72 8.76
C THR A 417 10.05 35.84 9.55
N ASN A 418 9.34 35.53 10.62
CA ASN A 418 8.68 36.55 11.44
C ASN A 418 9.66 37.29 12.36
N GLN A 419 10.71 36.62 12.83
CA GLN A 419 11.55 37.14 13.91
C GLN A 419 12.97 37.52 13.48
N TYR A 420 13.38 37.35 12.21
CA TYR A 420 14.78 37.58 11.80
C TYR A 420 15.31 38.97 12.17
N LYS A 421 14.49 40.03 12.01
CA LYS A 421 14.88 41.40 12.38
C LYS A 421 15.14 41.55 13.87
N ASN A 422 14.36 40.86 14.71
CA ASN A 422 14.56 40.87 16.16
C ASN A 422 15.79 40.04 16.54
N ILE A 423 15.98 38.89 15.89
CA ILE A 423 17.16 38.04 16.08
C ILE A 423 18.44 38.80 15.72
N LEU A 424 18.46 39.54 14.61
CA LEU A 424 19.63 40.31 14.19
C LEU A 424 20.01 41.47 15.14
N LYS A 425 19.12 41.90 16.04
CA LYS A 425 19.44 42.91 17.07
C LYS A 425 20.32 42.35 18.20
N PHE A 426 20.34 41.04 18.39
CA PHE A 426 21.14 40.43 19.45
C PHE A 426 22.64 40.59 19.18
N ASN A 427 23.40 40.95 20.21
CA ASN A 427 24.86 41.10 20.10
C ASN A 427 25.60 39.79 20.40
N TYR A 428 25.05 38.66 19.93
CA TYR A 428 25.55 37.32 20.18
C TYR A 428 25.76 36.56 18.87
N ASP A 429 26.88 35.86 18.77
CA ASP A 429 27.22 35.06 17.58
C ASP A 429 26.48 33.71 17.54
N LYS A 430 25.99 33.24 18.69
CA LYS A 430 25.33 31.95 18.82
C LYS A 430 24.17 31.97 19.83
N ILE A 431 23.00 31.53 19.38
CA ILE A 431 21.78 31.49 20.18
C ILE A 431 21.07 30.15 20.07
N TYR A 432 20.25 29.83 21.08
CA TYR A 432 19.34 28.70 21.07
C TYR A 432 17.89 29.19 21.11
N LEU A 433 17.04 28.63 20.25
CA LEU A 433 15.61 28.91 20.18
C LEU A 433 14.85 27.68 20.67
N LYS A 434 14.12 27.84 21.78
CA LYS A 434 13.25 26.80 22.34
C LYS A 434 11.79 27.13 22.07
N ILE A 435 11.16 26.41 21.16
CA ILE A 435 9.72 26.38 20.95
C ILE A 435 9.07 25.56 22.06
N GLU A 436 8.14 26.18 22.79
CA GLU A 436 7.36 25.58 23.88
C GLU A 436 6.06 26.38 24.06
N ASN A 437 4.90 25.71 24.04
CA ASN A 437 3.58 26.30 24.32
C ASN A 437 3.31 27.63 23.57
N ASP A 438 3.36 27.59 22.23
CA ASP A 438 3.13 28.75 21.34
C ASP A 438 4.10 29.94 21.54
N LYS A 439 5.20 29.72 22.26
CA LYS A 439 6.26 30.69 22.46
C LYS A 439 7.58 30.14 21.98
N CYS A 440 8.45 31.04 21.55
CA CYS A 440 9.86 30.78 21.33
C CYS A 440 10.69 31.52 22.39
N ILE A 441 11.32 30.78 23.29
CA ILE A 441 12.23 31.31 24.30
C ILE A 441 13.64 31.33 23.73
N VAL A 442 14.30 32.48 23.82
CA VAL A 442 15.65 32.70 23.29
C VAL A 442 16.68 32.58 24.42
N TYR A 443 17.72 31.79 24.20
CA TYR A 443 18.84 31.61 25.12
C TYR A 443 20.17 31.94 24.45
N LYS A 444 21.15 32.37 25.24
CA LYS A 444 22.54 32.50 24.78
C LYS A 444 23.21 31.15 24.93
N ILE A 445 23.97 30.74 23.92
CA ILE A 445 24.85 29.58 24.04
C ILE A 445 26.22 30.07 24.52
N ASN A 446 26.69 29.56 25.65
CA ASN A 446 28.01 29.92 26.18
C ASN A 446 29.13 29.46 25.24
N HIS A 447 30.08 30.35 24.92
CA HIS A 447 31.08 30.19 23.85
C HIS A 447 31.95 28.92 23.91
N ASN A 448 32.01 28.23 25.06
CA ASN A 448 32.87 27.06 25.25
C ASN A 448 32.18 25.71 24.92
N VAL A 449 30.92 25.71 24.48
CA VAL A 449 30.19 24.46 24.21
C VAL A 449 30.26 24.11 22.73
N LYS A 450 31.16 23.19 22.39
CA LYS A 450 31.10 22.45 21.12
C LYS A 450 29.89 21.53 21.15
N LEU A 451 28.94 21.79 20.26
CA LEU A 451 27.88 20.83 19.94
C LEU A 451 28.54 19.60 19.32
N LEU A 452 28.65 18.54 20.10
CA LEU A 452 29.03 17.25 19.55
C LEU A 452 27.92 16.78 18.61
N ALA A 453 28.29 16.24 17.47
CA ALA A 453 27.33 15.59 16.60
C ALA A 453 26.60 14.51 17.43
N ASN A 454 25.27 14.54 17.41
CA ASN A 454 24.40 13.53 18.04
C ASN A 454 24.25 13.63 19.58
N GLN A 455 24.41 14.80 20.20
CA GLN A 455 23.97 15.01 21.59
C GLN A 455 23.06 16.23 21.71
N PRO A 456 21.96 16.14 22.50
CA PRO A 456 21.14 17.30 22.81
C PRO A 456 21.99 18.36 23.51
N LEU A 457 21.72 19.63 23.21
CA LEU A 457 22.42 20.75 23.83
C LEU A 457 22.19 20.67 25.35
N PRO A 458 23.25 20.50 26.18
CA PRO A 458 23.07 20.36 27.62
C PRO A 458 22.50 21.66 28.20
N ILE A 459 21.53 21.57 29.11
CA ILE A 459 20.89 22.74 29.71
C ILE A 459 21.91 23.66 30.40
N SER A 460 23.00 23.10 30.94
CA SER A 460 24.12 23.85 31.51
C SER A 460 24.90 24.70 30.50
N ALA A 461 24.71 24.50 29.20
CA ALA A 461 25.27 25.32 28.14
C ALA A 461 24.49 26.61 27.86
N LEU A 462 23.27 26.71 28.40
CA LEU A 462 22.35 27.80 28.17
C LEU A 462 22.46 28.85 29.29
N SER A 463 22.34 30.12 28.92
CA SER A 463 22.09 31.19 29.89
C SER A 463 20.69 31.09 30.48
N GLU A 464 20.33 32.03 31.37
CA GLU A 464 18.92 32.35 31.60
C GLU A 464 18.26 32.84 30.29
N PRO A 465 16.92 32.68 30.15
CA PRO A 465 16.17 33.22 29.02
C PRO A 465 16.48 34.71 28.79
N ILE A 466 16.78 35.07 27.55
CA ILE A 466 17.07 36.45 27.14
C ILE A 466 15.78 37.20 26.83
N THR A 467 14.87 36.54 26.10
CA THR A 467 13.56 37.08 25.70
C THR A 467 12.65 35.93 25.25
N GLU A 468 11.38 36.24 25.06
CA GLU A 468 10.41 35.37 24.39
C GLU A 468 9.83 36.05 23.14
N PHE A 469 9.48 35.24 22.13
CA PHE A 469 8.68 35.64 20.97
C PHE A 469 7.37 34.85 20.98
N THR A 470 6.25 35.49 20.65
CA THR A 470 4.99 34.78 20.41
C THR A 470 5.02 34.15 19.01
N LEU A 471 4.61 32.89 18.89
CA LEU A 471 4.45 32.24 17.60
C LEU A 471 3.09 32.65 17.02
N GLU A 472 3.12 33.53 16.02
CA GLU A 472 1.94 33.74 15.18
C GLU A 472 1.84 32.59 14.17
N THR A 473 0.73 31.86 14.19
CA THR A 473 0.43 30.83 13.18
C THR A 473 0.17 31.51 11.83
N LEU A 474 1.19 31.64 10.99
CA LEU A 474 1.00 32.04 9.59
C LEU A 474 0.58 30.83 8.75
N PRO A 475 -0.37 30.99 7.82
CA PRO A 475 -0.62 29.97 6.80
C PRO A 475 0.63 29.87 5.92
N VAL A 476 1.17 28.64 5.81
CA VAL A 476 2.42 28.30 5.11
C VAL A 476 2.37 28.57 3.59
N GLU A 477 1.25 29.07 3.07
CA GLU A 477 1.04 29.39 1.66
C GLU A 477 1.64 30.74 1.22
N SER A 478 2.23 31.54 2.12
CA SER A 478 2.74 32.88 1.80
C SER A 478 4.25 33.09 1.95
N LEU A 479 5.05 32.03 2.09
CA LEU A 479 6.52 32.15 2.17
C LEU A 479 7.16 32.22 0.77
N GLU A 480 6.79 33.26 0.02
CA GLU A 480 7.64 33.87 -1.00
C GLU A 480 8.13 35.21 -0.46
N ILE A 481 9.33 35.25 0.11
CA ILE A 481 10.02 36.53 0.25
C ILE A 481 10.74 36.80 -1.07
N HIS A 482 10.00 37.54 -1.90
CA HIS A 482 10.36 38.29 -3.10
C HIS A 482 11.75 38.09 -3.73
N LYS A 483 11.75 37.47 -4.92
CA LYS A 483 12.16 38.13 -6.19
C LYS A 483 11.77 37.26 -7.40
N ASN A 484 10.49 37.36 -7.82
CA ASN A 484 10.02 37.61 -9.20
C ASN A 484 8.55 37.16 -9.36
N GLU A 485 7.69 38.17 -9.52
CA GLU A 485 6.41 38.19 -10.27
C GLU A 485 5.24 37.25 -9.87
N VAL A 486 4.33 37.85 -9.09
CA VAL A 486 2.86 37.87 -9.25
C VAL A 486 2.17 36.57 -9.72
N LEU A 487 1.51 35.92 -8.76
CA LEU A 487 0.22 35.21 -8.86
C LEU A 487 -0.31 34.97 -10.29
N GLY A 488 -0.09 33.76 -10.80
CA GLY A 488 -1.09 33.09 -11.62
C GLY A 488 -2.04 32.33 -10.70
N GLN A 489 -3.28 32.80 -10.59
CA GLN A 489 -4.39 32.02 -10.06
C GLN A 489 -4.58 30.77 -10.91
N ASP A 490 -3.91 29.68 -10.56
CA ASP A 490 -4.47 28.35 -10.77
C ASP A 490 -4.67 27.76 -9.38
N THR A 491 -5.90 27.95 -8.89
CA THR A 491 -6.55 26.89 -8.14
C THR A 491 -6.33 25.60 -8.93
N VAL A 492 -5.29 24.84 -8.60
CA VAL A 492 -5.38 23.40 -8.75
C VAL A 492 -6.52 23.03 -7.82
N LYS A 493 -7.73 22.99 -8.38
CA LYS A 493 -8.79 22.17 -7.85
C LYS A 493 -8.14 20.81 -7.68
N LEU A 494 -7.78 20.50 -6.44
CA LEU A 494 -7.68 19.14 -6.00
C LEU A 494 -9.08 18.60 -6.21
N ASP A 495 -9.31 18.01 -7.38
CA ASP A 495 -10.52 17.25 -7.64
C ASP A 495 -10.70 16.30 -6.44
N GLN A 496 -11.83 16.48 -5.78
CA GLN A 496 -12.31 15.67 -4.67
C GLN A 496 -12.25 14.17 -5.03
#